data_AF-A0A4R6JX58-F1
#
_entry.id   AF-A0A4R6JX58-F1
#
_cell.length_a   1.000
_cell.length_b   1.000
_cell.length_c   1.000
_cell.angle_alpha   90.00
_cell.angle_beta   90.00
_cell.angle_gamma   90.00
#
_symmetry.space_group_name_H-M   'P 1'
#
loop_
_entity.id
_entity.type
_entity.pdbx_description
1 polymer ?
#
loop_
_entity_poly.entity_id
_entity_poly.type
_entity_poly.pdbx_seq_one_letter_code
_entity_poly.pdbx_strand_id
1 'polypeptide(L)' 'MAKTKKVTITLPVELLESMRSHTDNVSGYLTELAERAERRRLLREELDRYQDEFGAFTDDEMAEAQALLYGGEETGQAA' A
#
# COMPACT_ATOMS: atom_id res chain seq x y z
N MET A 1 -5.23 -10.39 20.20
CA MET A 1 -3.93 -10.90 19.70
C MET A 1 -4.18 -11.64 18.40
N ALA A 2 -3.78 -11.09 17.26
CA ALA A 2 -3.89 -11.80 15.99
C ALA A 2 -3.03 -13.07 16.02
N LYS A 3 -3.51 -14.17 15.45
CA LYS A 3 -2.79 -15.45 15.41
C LYS A 3 -1.64 -15.34 14.40
N THR A 4 -0.41 -15.19 14.89
CA THR A 4 0.78 -15.13 14.03
C THR A 4 1.37 -16.51 13.82
N LYS A 5 1.94 -16.76 12.64
CA LYS A 5 2.66 -18.00 12.30
C LYS A 5 4.09 -17.62 11.92
N LYS A 6 5.09 -18.28 12.52
CA LYS A 6 6.49 -18.07 12.15
C LYS A 6 6.74 -18.67 10.76
N VAL A 7 7.29 -17.86 9.87
CA VAL A 7 7.68 -18.26 8.51
C VAL A 7 9.16 -17.95 8.34
N THR A 8 9.89 -18.84 7.68
CA THR A 8 11.28 -18.59 7.27
C THR A 8 11.24 -18.16 5.80
N ILE A 9 11.78 -16.98 5.51
CA ILE A 9 11.84 -16.43 4.16
C ILE A 9 13.30 -16.13 3.81
N THR A 10 13.64 -16.24 2.53
CA THR A 10 14.94 -15.85 2.02
C THR A 10 14.85 -14.43 1.47
N LEU A 11 15.76 -13.57 1.91
CA LEU A 11 15.87 -12.18 1.47
C LEU A 11 17.30 -11.91 0.98
N PRO A 12 17.48 -11.03 -0.01
CA PRO A 12 18.80 -10.52 -0.37
C PRO A 12 19.46 -9.86 0.86
N VAL A 13 20.77 -10.09 1.03
CA VAL A 13 21.53 -9.56 2.18
C VAL A 13 21.48 -8.03 2.20
N GLU A 14 21.76 -7.39 1.07
CA GLU A 14 21.68 -5.92 0.91
C GLU A 14 20.33 -5.34 1.35
N LEU A 15 19.23 -6.03 0.99
CA LEU A 15 17.89 -5.61 1.36
C LEU A 15 17.66 -5.75 2.87
N LEU A 16 18.11 -6.86 3.46
CA LEU A 16 18.00 -7.08 4.90
C LEU A 16 18.82 -6.03 5.69
N GLU A 17 20.01 -5.68 5.22
CA GLU A 17 20.86 -4.66 5.84
C GLU A 17 20.24 -3.27 5.73
N SER A 18 19.73 -2.91 4.54
CA SER A 18 18.97 -1.67 4.36
C SER A 18 17.75 -1.61 5.26
N MET A 19 16.97 -2.69 5.38
CA MET A 19 15.82 -2.71 6.28
C MET A 19 16.23 -2.56 7.75
N ARG A 20 17.33 -3.19 8.17
CA ARG A 20 17.88 -3.08 9.52
C ARG A 20 18.41 -1.68 9.84
N SER A 21 18.88 -0.92 8.85
CA SER A 21 19.32 0.46 9.09
C SER A 21 18.15 1.40 9.42
N HIS A 22 16.93 1.05 8.98
CA HIS A 22 15.73 1.85 9.19
C HIS A 22 14.87 1.36 10.37
N THR A 23 14.99 0.10 10.79
CA THR A 23 14.12 -0.49 11.82
C THR A 23 14.74 -1.72 12.49
N ASP A 24 14.69 -1.78 13.82
CA ASP A 24 15.13 -2.96 14.60
C ASP A 24 14.17 -4.16 14.51
N ASN A 25 12.90 -3.90 14.19
CA ASN A 25 11.84 -4.91 14.03
C ASN A 25 11.52 -5.19 12.55
N VAL A 26 12.38 -5.95 11.88
CA VAL A 26 12.19 -6.36 10.47
C VAL A 26 10.87 -7.11 10.26
N SER A 27 10.44 -7.95 11.22
CA SER A 27 9.18 -8.69 11.10
C SER A 27 7.94 -7.79 11.11
N GLY A 28 7.93 -6.76 11.96
CA GLY A 28 6.86 -5.77 12.01
C GLY A 28 6.80 -4.99 10.70
N TYR A 29 7.95 -4.49 10.26
CA TYR A 29 8.06 -3.76 9.00
C TYR A 29 7.59 -4.57 7.79
N LEU A 30 7.99 -5.85 7.70
CA LEU A 30 7.49 -6.77 6.66
C LEU A 30 5.99 -7.01 6.75
N THR A 31 5.43 -7.09 7.95
CA THR A 31 4.00 -7.28 8.16
C THR A 31 3.22 -6.07 7.63
N GLU A 32 3.64 -4.85 7.99
CA GLU A 32 3.00 -3.62 7.51
C GLU A 32 3.08 -3.48 5.98
N LEU A 33 4.25 -3.78 5.40
CA LEU A 33 4.43 -3.81 3.95
C LEU A 33 3.50 -4.82 3.28
N ALA A 34 3.40 -6.03 3.84
CA ALA A 34 2.54 -7.09 3.33
C ALA A 34 1.05 -6.72 3.45
N GLU A 35 0.62 -6.16 4.58
CA GLU A 35 -0.76 -5.68 4.75
C GLU A 35 -1.11 -4.57 3.77
N ARG A 36 -0.19 -3.64 3.53
CA ARG A 36 -0.39 -2.55 2.56
C ARG A 36 -0.41 -3.10 1.13
N ALA A 37 0.39 -4.11 0.83
CA ALA A 37 0.38 -4.78 -0.47
C ALA A 37 -0.93 -5.53 -0.70
N GLU A 38 -1.40 -6.28 0.30
CA GLU A 38 -2.65 -7.05 0.18
C GLU A 38 -3.87 -6.14 0.07
N ARG A 39 -3.94 -5.05 0.85
CA ARG A 39 -4.99 -4.04 0.71
C ARG A 39 -5.04 -3.45 -0.70
N ARG A 40 -3.87 -3.13 -1.30
CA ARG A 40 -3.80 -2.64 -2.69
C ARG A 40 -4.23 -3.71 -3.70
N ARG A 41 -3.92 -4.98 -3.45
CA ARG A 41 -4.31 -6.10 -4.31
C ARG A 41 -5.83 -6.22 -4.36
N LEU A 42 -6.46 -6.30 -3.19
CA LEU A 42 -7.92 -6.39 -3.06
C LEU A 42 -8.63 -5.18 -3.67
N LEU A 43 -8.10 -3.98 -3.44
CA LEU A 43 -8.66 -2.76 -4.04
C LEU A 43 -8.58 -2.81 -5.57
N ARG A 44 -7.45 -3.25 -6.12
CA ARG A 44 -7.28 -3.39 -7.57
C ARG A 44 -8.24 -4.42 -8.15
N GLU A 45 -8.43 -5.57 -7.48
CA GLU A 45 -9.39 -6.60 -7.89
C GLU A 45 -10.82 -6.06 -7.90
N GLU A 46 -11.19 -5.22 -6.94
CA GLU A 46 -12.51 -4.58 -6.92
C GLU A 46 -12.69 -3.57 -8.05
N LEU A 47 -11.69 -2.72 -8.30
CA LEU A 47 -11.71 -1.75 -9.39
C LEU A 47 -11.73 -2.42 -10.77
N ASP A 48 -11.05 -3.55 -10.92
CA ASP A 48 -11.06 -4.34 -12.16
C ASP A 48 -12.45 -4.92 -12.41
N ARG A 49 -13.08 -5.49 -11.38
CA ARG A 49 -14.48 -5.98 -11.47
C ARG A 49 -15.45 -4.85 -11.83
N TYR A 50 -15.26 -3.67 -11.25
CA TYR A 50 -16.10 -2.51 -11.55
C TYR A 50 -15.96 -2.09 -13.03
N GLN A 51 -14.74 -2.10 -13.57
CA GLN A 51 -14.51 -1.76 -14.97
C GLN A 51 -15.05 -2.82 -15.94
N ASP A 52 -15.08 -4.09 -15.54
CA ASP A 52 -15.73 -5.15 -16.33
C ASP A 52 -17.25 -4.96 -16.40
N GLU A 53 -17.89 -4.56 -15.30
CA GLU A 53 -19.35 -4.37 -15.22
C GLU A 53 -19.82 -3.04 -15.83
N PHE A 54 -19.08 -1.95 -15.63
CA PHE A 54 -19.50 -0.59 -15.99
C PHE A 54 -18.68 0.05 -17.12
N GLY A 55 -17.59 -0.58 -17.54
CA GLY A 55 -16.64 -0.01 -18.49
C GLY A 55 -15.47 0.73 -17.84
N ALA A 56 -14.47 1.08 -18.64
CA ALA A 56 -13.27 1.76 -18.15
C ALA A 56 -13.59 3.13 -17.53
N PHE A 57 -12.89 3.49 -16.45
CA PHE A 57 -12.96 4.83 -15.87
C PHE A 57 -12.53 5.88 -16.89
N THR A 58 -13.30 6.96 -16.99
CA THR A 58 -12.96 8.08 -17.86
C THR A 58 -11.90 8.98 -17.22
N ASP A 59 -11.17 9.74 -18.05
CA ASP A 59 -10.18 10.69 -17.56
C ASP A 59 -10.80 11.77 -16.64
N ASP A 60 -12.05 12.17 -16.90
CA ASP A 60 -12.78 13.14 -16.08
C ASP A 60 -13.08 12.60 -14.67
N GLU A 61 -13.54 11.34 -14.57
CA GLU A 61 -13.80 10.67 -13.29
C GLU A 61 -12.50 10.44 -12.50
N MET A 62 -11.41 10.10 -13.20
CA MET A 62 -10.08 9.96 -12.59
C MET A 62 -9.54 11.29 -12.05
N ALA A 63 -9.76 12.39 -12.76
CA ALA A 63 -9.36 13.72 -12.32
C ALA A 63 -10.16 14.19 -11.09
N GLU A 64 -11.48 13.93 -11.05
CA GLU A 64 -12.32 14.19 -9.87
C GLU A 64 -11.85 13.37 -8.66
N ALA A 65 -11.60 12.06 -8.86
CA ALA A 65 -11.09 11.19 -7.80
C ALA A 65 -9.71 11.65 -7.28
N GLN A 66 -8.81 12.08 -8.17
CA GLN A 66 -7.51 12.61 -7.78
C GLN A 66 -7.64 13.90 -6.97
N ALA A 67 -8.53 14.81 -7.37
CA ALA A 67 -8.81 16.04 -6.63
C ALA A 67 -9.40 15.75 -5.24
N LEU A 68 -10.25 14.73 -5.09
CA LEU A 68 -10.80 14.34 -3.78
C LEU A 68 -9.76 13.68 -2.86
N LEU A 69 -8.89 12.83 -3.42
CA LEU A 69 -7.89 12.09 -2.64
C LEU A 69 -6.67 12.93 -2.25
N TYR A 70 -6.25 13.86 -3.12
CA TYR A 70 -5.01 14.63 -2.97
C TYR A 70 -5.24 16.14 -2.87
N GLY A 71 -6.43 16.66 -3.16
CA GLY A 71 -6.74 18.10 -3.10
C GLY A 71 -6.92 18.67 -1.69
N GLY A 72 -6.61 17.90 -0.63
CA GLY A 72 -6.68 18.32 0.76
C GLY A 72 -5.33 18.56 1.45
N GLU A 73 -4.19 18.35 0.78
CA GLU A 73 -2.85 18.51 1.38
C GLU A 73 -2.23 19.90 1.15
N GLU A 74 -3.01 20.97 1.37
CA GLU A 74 -2.50 22.34 1.50
C GLU A 74 -2.76 22.95 2.89
N THR A 75 -2.75 22.16 3.96
CA THR A 75 -2.68 22.72 5.33
C THR A 75 -1.90 21.80 6.26
N GLY A 76 -0.61 22.07 6.48
CA GLY A 76 0.11 21.40 7.58
C GLY A 76 1.62 21.31 7.55
N GLN A 77 2.38 22.14 6.81
CA GLN A 77 3.80 22.33 7.11
C GLN A 77 4.09 23.84 7.23
N ALA A 78 3.75 24.40 8.38
CA ALA A 78 4.22 25.70 8.84
C ALA A 78 5.05 25.50 10.11
N ALA A 79 6.22 26.15 10.11
CA ALA A 79 7.23 26.31 11.18
C ALA A 79 8.16 25.13 11.45
#